data_AF-A0A934HGE9-F1
#
_entry.id   AF-A0A934HGE9-F1
#
_cell.length_a   1.000
_cell.length_b   1.000
_cell.length_c   1.000
_cell.angle_alpha   90.00
_cell.angle_beta   90.00
_cell.angle_gamma   90.00
#
_symmetry.space_group_name_H-M   'P 1'
#
loop_
_entity.id
_entity.type
_entity.pdbx_description
1 polymer ?
#
loop_
_entity_poly.entity_id
_entity_poly.type
_entity_poly.pdbx_seq_one_letter_code
_entity_poly.pdbx_strand_id
1 'polypeptide(L)'
;MERKDPAALVPDKERVQNFFAQNTIGKPSKAYSKYSTLAIHAVREAQRLRQQTLGSAQQALDALEVDDNLPGRLYLEAESVFLHLGELGSYLYSAAFAGFEASDSVKDEYCSYLNQLVEIYNRSVDYSNNPGLNAATQSDLQSFLDKLNKFLLHAQSIFSRRKSRFSGLSQKPDSGVASGDEMDIPFPTANFVVLGALGILVFSAITTLSRLISKPSFLDFSGFIFLALVVQMWYSTIRVYRRFPDEIIGQMFRVTLKTQQRFMFLLGLLSVIIGSIDTFIPGVLSPLPALLELTLGFLAISNTCLPPSLLMLGASKTEAASLYFDIVLAIFPLKVVHLIDDFRFGAIYEGLGYSNYRTLEDNEWKNVVREFMEIVPAIVIDTRIENDAVLEEAEWIFASPELLKKSLFVTNPDGTGPVLSEVQTKRGAKLSTIQRVTPERIRPAIRQIKNNLFLNGF
;
A
#
# COMPACT_ATOMS: atom_id res chain seq x y z
N MET A 1 3.93 -30.19 -30.02
CA MET A 1 3.93 -29.93 -28.56
C MET A 1 2.80 -30.71 -27.95
N GLU A 2 3.09 -31.64 -27.04
CA GLU A 2 2.08 -32.38 -26.27
C GLU A 2 1.30 -31.40 -25.38
N ARG A 3 0.00 -31.25 -25.61
CA ARG A 3 -0.88 -30.47 -24.73
C ARG A 3 -1.02 -31.23 -23.41
N LYS A 4 -0.30 -30.78 -22.38
CA LYS A 4 -0.56 -31.24 -21.00
C LYS A 4 -1.94 -30.75 -20.56
N ASP A 5 -2.69 -31.66 -19.95
CA ASP A 5 -4.02 -31.41 -19.41
C ASP A 5 -3.98 -30.24 -18.40
N PRO A 6 -4.76 -29.15 -18.57
CA PRO A 6 -4.77 -28.01 -17.66
C PRO A 6 -5.14 -28.39 -16.21
N ALA A 7 -5.77 -29.54 -15.98
CA ALA A 7 -6.00 -30.07 -14.63
C ALA A 7 -4.70 -30.44 -13.89
N ALA A 8 -3.60 -30.72 -14.61
CA ALA A 8 -2.30 -31.09 -14.04
C ALA A 8 -1.45 -29.90 -13.57
N LEU A 9 -1.89 -28.66 -13.81
CA LEU A 9 -1.18 -27.43 -13.42
C LEU A 9 -1.67 -26.84 -12.09
N VAL A 10 -2.71 -27.43 -11.46
CA VAL A 10 -3.11 -27.05 -10.11
C VAL A 10 -2.18 -27.76 -9.13
N PRO A 11 -1.39 -27.04 -8.31
CA PRO A 11 -0.57 -27.70 -7.31
C PRO A 11 -1.52 -28.36 -6.30
N ASP A 12 -1.47 -29.69 -6.26
CA ASP A 12 -2.24 -30.49 -5.31
C ASP A 12 -2.04 -29.92 -3.90
N LYS A 13 -3.13 -29.78 -3.15
CA LYS A 13 -3.14 -29.34 -1.76
C LYS A 13 -2.10 -30.13 -0.95
N GLU A 14 -1.94 -31.41 -1.24
CA GLU A 14 -0.95 -32.28 -0.60
C GLU A 14 0.48 -31.90 -0.98
N ARG A 15 0.73 -31.54 -2.25
CA ARG A 15 2.05 -31.11 -2.74
C ARG A 15 2.48 -29.75 -2.18
N VAL A 16 1.53 -28.82 -2.05
CA VAL A 16 1.73 -27.52 -1.40
C VAL A 16 2.01 -27.72 0.09
N GLN A 17 1.24 -28.58 0.77
CA GLN A 17 1.43 -28.89 2.19
C GLN A 17 2.78 -29.58 2.46
N ASN A 18 3.20 -30.51 1.59
CA ASN A 18 4.48 -31.22 1.71
C ASN A 18 5.69 -30.30 1.47
N PHE A 19 5.60 -29.38 0.50
CA PHE A 19 6.61 -28.36 0.29
C PHE A 19 6.81 -27.48 1.54
N PHE A 20 5.73 -27.11 2.22
CA PHE A 20 5.81 -26.33 3.46
C PHE A 20 6.29 -27.15 4.68
N ALA A 21 5.89 -28.42 4.79
CA ALA A 21 6.35 -29.32 5.85
C ALA A 21 7.86 -29.61 5.76
N GLN A 22 8.43 -29.63 4.56
CA GLN A 22 9.86 -29.85 4.33
C GLN A 22 10.71 -28.59 4.57
N ASN A 23 10.13 -27.40 4.53
CA ASN A 23 10.85 -26.12 4.59
C ASN A 23 10.54 -25.29 5.86
N THR A 24 9.91 -25.88 6.88
CA THR A 24 9.67 -25.21 8.18
C THR A 24 10.30 -26.00 9.33
N ILE A 25 11.14 -25.35 10.13
CA ILE A 25 11.61 -25.89 11.42
C ILE A 25 10.50 -25.65 12.46
N GLY A 26 9.51 -26.56 12.52
CA GLY A 26 8.44 -26.53 13.51
C GLY A 26 7.04 -26.90 12.98
N LYS A 27 6.11 -27.22 13.87
CA LYS A 27 4.72 -27.56 13.48
C LYS A 27 4.02 -26.34 12.85
N PRO A 28 3.39 -26.48 11.67
CA PRO A 28 2.72 -25.36 11.01
C PRO A 28 1.57 -24.82 11.88
N SER A 29 1.58 -23.52 12.16
CA SER A 29 0.53 -22.87 12.95
C SER A 29 -0.80 -22.83 12.18
N LYS A 30 -1.94 -22.79 12.89
CA LYS A 30 -3.29 -22.65 12.28
C LYS A 30 -3.42 -21.43 11.34
N ALA A 31 -2.59 -20.40 11.50
CA ALA A 31 -2.56 -19.25 10.61
C ALA A 31 -2.01 -19.63 9.22
N TYR A 32 -1.00 -20.50 9.14
CA TYR A 32 -0.42 -20.95 7.87
C TYR A 32 -1.41 -21.72 6.99
N SER A 33 -2.25 -22.56 7.60
CA SER A 33 -3.34 -23.25 6.88
C SER A 33 -4.35 -22.27 6.25
N LYS A 34 -4.52 -21.09 6.85
CA LYS A 34 -5.46 -20.08 6.34
C LYS A 34 -4.86 -19.30 5.17
N TYR A 35 -3.57 -18.97 5.23
CA TYR A 35 -2.87 -18.29 4.13
C TYR A 35 -2.68 -19.18 2.90
N SER A 36 -2.37 -20.46 3.07
CA SER A 36 -2.30 -21.40 1.94
C SER A 36 -3.66 -21.58 1.25
N THR A 37 -4.75 -21.61 2.02
CA THR A 37 -6.11 -21.66 1.48
C THR A 37 -6.49 -20.39 0.70
N LEU A 38 -6.10 -19.22 1.20
CA LEU A 38 -6.31 -17.93 0.51
C LEU A 38 -5.49 -17.83 -0.78
N ALA A 39 -4.24 -18.28 -0.78
CA ALA A 39 -3.40 -18.33 -1.98
C ALA A 39 -4.00 -19.28 -3.04
N ILE A 40 -4.44 -20.48 -2.64
CA ILE A 40 -5.11 -21.42 -3.55
C ILE A 40 -6.41 -20.83 -4.12
N HIS A 41 -7.19 -20.10 -3.30
CA HIS A 41 -8.40 -19.43 -3.77
C HIS A 41 -8.10 -18.31 -4.75
N ALA A 42 -7.07 -17.49 -4.49
CA ALA A 42 -6.63 -16.44 -5.40
C ALA A 42 -6.16 -17.00 -6.75
N VAL A 43 -5.40 -18.10 -6.74
CA VAL A 43 -4.99 -18.80 -7.98
C VAL A 43 -6.19 -19.33 -8.75
N ARG A 44 -7.17 -19.95 -8.07
CA ARG A 44 -8.39 -20.46 -8.71
C ARG A 44 -9.24 -19.34 -9.32
N GLU A 45 -9.37 -18.21 -8.62
CA GLU A 45 -10.16 -17.08 -9.13
C GLU A 45 -9.47 -16.40 -10.32
N ALA A 46 -8.14 -16.27 -10.28
CA ALA A 46 -7.36 -15.80 -11.43
C ALA A 46 -7.50 -16.75 -12.64
N GLN A 47 -7.49 -18.08 -12.42
CA GLN A 47 -7.74 -19.06 -13.47
C GLN A 47 -9.18 -19.01 -14.02
N ARG A 48 -10.18 -18.74 -13.17
CA ARG A 48 -11.58 -18.57 -13.59
C ARG A 48 -11.76 -17.32 -14.45
N LEU A 49 -11.20 -16.20 -14.02
CA LEU A 49 -11.20 -14.94 -14.77
C LEU A 49 -10.49 -15.10 -16.11
N ARG A 50 -9.34 -15.79 -16.13
CA ARG A 50 -8.64 -16.19 -17.37
C ARG A 50 -9.55 -16.95 -18.32
N GLN A 51 -10.27 -17.98 -17.87
CA GLN A 51 -11.18 -18.75 -18.74
C GLN A 51 -12.33 -17.91 -19.29
N GLN A 52 -12.86 -16.98 -18.49
CA GLN A 52 -13.93 -16.07 -18.90
C GLN A 52 -13.44 -15.04 -19.93
N THR A 53 -12.25 -14.49 -19.73
CA THR A 53 -11.60 -13.55 -20.66
C THR A 53 -11.20 -14.25 -21.96
N LEU A 54 -10.64 -15.47 -21.89
CA LEU A 54 -10.34 -16.29 -23.07
C LEU A 54 -11.59 -16.63 -23.88
N GLY A 55 -12.69 -17.01 -23.21
CA GLY A 55 -13.95 -17.27 -23.89
C GLY A 55 -14.50 -16.03 -24.60
N SER A 56 -14.38 -14.86 -23.96
CA SER A 56 -14.85 -13.58 -24.53
C SER A 56 -13.96 -13.09 -25.68
N ALA A 57 -12.64 -13.23 -25.56
CA ALA A 57 -11.69 -12.89 -26.59
C ALA A 57 -11.77 -13.84 -27.79
N GLN A 58 -11.95 -15.13 -27.55
CA GLN A 58 -12.16 -16.12 -28.61
C GLN A 58 -13.49 -15.88 -29.33
N GLN A 59 -14.58 -15.58 -28.61
CA GLN A 59 -15.85 -15.19 -29.23
C GLN A 59 -15.74 -13.91 -30.07
N ALA A 60 -14.95 -12.92 -29.63
CA ALA A 60 -14.68 -11.72 -30.41
C ALA A 60 -13.84 -12.03 -31.66
N LEU A 61 -12.86 -12.94 -31.55
CA LEU A 61 -12.04 -13.41 -32.68
C LEU A 61 -12.85 -14.22 -33.69
N ASP A 62 -13.71 -15.12 -33.21
CA ASP A 62 -14.60 -15.94 -34.05
C ASP A 62 -15.66 -15.07 -34.74
N ALA A 63 -16.14 -14.00 -34.08
CA ALA A 63 -17.03 -13.00 -34.69
C ALA A 63 -16.34 -12.16 -35.79
N LEU A 64 -15.00 -12.09 -35.78
CA LEU A 64 -14.18 -11.40 -36.77
C LEU A 64 -13.71 -12.29 -37.91
N GLU A 65 -13.89 -13.62 -37.83
CA GLU A 65 -13.63 -14.52 -38.97
C GLU A 65 -14.58 -14.32 -40.15
N VAL A 66 -15.62 -13.50 -39.98
CA VAL A 66 -16.63 -13.19 -41.01
C VAL A 66 -16.28 -11.93 -41.82
N ASP A 67 -15.24 -11.16 -41.46
CA ASP A 67 -14.93 -9.88 -42.12
C ASP A 67 -13.42 -9.64 -42.34
N ASP A 68 -13.03 -9.02 -43.45
CA ASP A 68 -11.64 -8.80 -43.92
C ASP A 68 -10.80 -7.84 -43.04
N ASN A 69 -11.25 -7.56 -41.80
CA ASN A 69 -10.72 -6.51 -40.95
C ASN A 69 -9.57 -6.98 -40.04
N LEU A 70 -8.48 -7.45 -40.66
CA LEU A 70 -7.24 -7.87 -40.00
C LEU A 70 -6.65 -6.86 -38.99
N PRO A 71 -6.72 -5.52 -39.20
CA PRO A 71 -6.27 -4.54 -38.20
C PRO A 71 -7.04 -4.63 -36.88
N GLY A 72 -8.36 -4.83 -36.95
CA GLY A 72 -9.20 -5.00 -35.76
C GLY A 72 -8.87 -6.28 -35.01
N ARG A 73 -8.55 -7.35 -35.75
CA ARG A 73 -8.13 -8.64 -35.19
C ARG A 73 -6.80 -8.54 -34.44
N LEU A 74 -5.77 -7.94 -35.07
CA LEU A 74 -4.46 -7.73 -34.44
C LEU A 74 -4.55 -6.81 -33.21
N TYR A 75 -5.40 -5.79 -33.25
CA TYR A 75 -5.64 -4.92 -32.11
C TYR A 75 -6.26 -5.66 -30.91
N LEU A 76 -7.28 -6.49 -31.14
CA LEU A 76 -7.93 -7.28 -30.09
C LEU A 76 -7.06 -8.42 -29.56
N GLU A 77 -6.27 -9.06 -30.42
CA GLU A 77 -5.25 -10.03 -29.98
C GLU A 77 -4.21 -9.36 -29.08
N ALA A 78 -3.72 -8.18 -29.46
CA ALA A 78 -2.78 -7.41 -28.65
C ALA A 78 -3.39 -6.95 -27.33
N GLU A 79 -4.61 -6.41 -27.35
CA GLU A 79 -5.34 -5.97 -26.14
C GLU A 79 -5.55 -7.13 -25.17
N SER A 80 -5.94 -8.30 -25.68
CA SER A 80 -6.04 -9.53 -24.90
C SER A 80 -4.70 -9.90 -24.27
N VAL A 81 -3.60 -9.94 -25.03
CA VAL A 81 -2.28 -10.28 -24.47
C VAL A 81 -1.79 -9.23 -23.46
N PHE A 82 -2.08 -7.94 -23.68
CA PHE A 82 -1.78 -6.86 -22.72
C PHE A 82 -2.54 -7.02 -21.39
N LEU A 83 -3.82 -7.36 -21.46
CA LEU A 83 -4.64 -7.66 -20.27
C LEU A 83 -4.03 -8.82 -19.47
N HIS A 84 -3.65 -9.90 -20.16
CA HIS A 84 -3.04 -11.08 -19.52
C HIS A 84 -1.66 -10.77 -18.92
N LEU A 85 -0.84 -9.94 -19.57
CA LEU A 85 0.44 -9.48 -19.02
C LEU A 85 0.28 -8.53 -17.83
N GLY A 86 -0.78 -7.72 -17.82
CA GLY A 86 -1.15 -6.90 -16.66
C GLY A 86 -1.52 -7.77 -15.45
N GLU A 87 -2.35 -8.79 -15.65
CA GLU A 87 -2.73 -9.75 -14.61
C GLU A 87 -1.54 -10.58 -14.11
N LEU A 88 -0.74 -11.12 -15.02
CA LEU A 88 0.45 -11.92 -14.67
C LEU A 88 1.57 -11.06 -14.06
N GLY A 89 1.72 -9.82 -14.53
CA GLY A 89 2.60 -8.81 -13.94
C GLY A 89 2.18 -8.46 -12.52
N SER A 90 0.89 -8.29 -12.26
CA SER A 90 0.33 -8.11 -10.92
C SER A 90 0.58 -9.35 -10.04
N TYR A 91 0.49 -10.56 -10.59
CA TYR A 91 0.78 -11.82 -9.88
C TYR A 91 2.26 -11.96 -9.53
N LEU A 92 3.16 -11.74 -10.49
CA LEU A 92 4.61 -11.76 -10.27
C LEU A 92 5.06 -10.66 -9.31
N TYR A 93 4.46 -9.48 -9.42
CA TYR A 93 4.67 -8.39 -8.46
C TYR A 93 4.23 -8.83 -7.07
N SER A 94 3.02 -9.40 -6.93
CA SER A 94 2.50 -9.90 -5.64
C SER A 94 3.32 -11.07 -5.06
N ALA A 95 3.86 -11.96 -5.90
CA ALA A 95 4.70 -13.09 -5.47
C ALA A 95 6.08 -12.61 -5.01
N ALA A 96 6.73 -11.74 -5.79
CA ALA A 96 8.01 -11.13 -5.43
C ALA A 96 7.90 -10.27 -4.15
N PHE A 97 6.79 -9.57 -4.04
CA PHE A 97 6.40 -8.76 -2.90
C PHE A 97 6.17 -9.58 -1.62
N ALA A 98 5.61 -10.78 -1.75
CA ALA A 98 5.40 -11.70 -0.63
C ALA A 98 6.65 -12.54 -0.30
N GLY A 99 7.81 -12.23 -0.88
CA GLY A 99 9.07 -12.92 -0.63
C GLY A 99 9.15 -14.33 -1.24
N PHE A 100 8.26 -14.67 -2.18
CA PHE A 100 8.31 -15.94 -2.88
C PHE A 100 9.10 -15.79 -4.18
N GLU A 101 10.03 -16.72 -4.42
CA GLU A 101 10.49 -16.93 -5.78
C GLU A 101 9.30 -17.44 -6.60
N ALA A 102 8.96 -16.71 -7.66
CA ALA A 102 8.01 -17.21 -8.64
C ALA A 102 8.53 -18.57 -9.13
N SER A 103 7.70 -19.61 -9.03
CA SER A 103 8.06 -20.93 -9.56
C SER A 103 8.46 -20.79 -11.02
N ASP A 104 9.39 -21.60 -11.49
CA ASP A 104 9.88 -21.52 -12.88
C ASP A 104 8.73 -21.60 -13.90
N SER A 105 7.65 -22.33 -13.59
CA SER A 105 6.42 -22.34 -14.38
C SER A 105 5.78 -20.95 -14.64
N VAL A 106 5.83 -20.04 -13.67
CA VAL A 106 5.24 -18.69 -13.80
C VAL A 106 6.18 -17.77 -14.58
N LYS A 107 7.49 -17.94 -14.40
CA LYS A 107 8.51 -17.23 -15.20
C LYS A 107 8.41 -17.66 -16.67
N ASP A 108 8.27 -18.96 -16.92
CA ASP A 108 8.11 -19.54 -18.25
C ASP A 108 6.81 -19.06 -18.91
N GLU A 109 5.71 -18.98 -18.15
CA GLU A 109 4.43 -18.46 -18.65
C GLU A 109 4.52 -16.96 -19.00
N TYR A 110 5.21 -16.15 -18.18
CA TYR A 110 5.47 -14.74 -18.49
C TYR A 110 6.34 -14.56 -19.74
N CYS A 111 7.41 -15.34 -19.87
CA CYS A 111 8.24 -15.38 -21.07
C CYS A 111 7.43 -15.82 -22.31
N SER A 112 6.50 -16.77 -22.17
CA SER A 112 5.62 -17.21 -23.25
C SER A 112 4.72 -16.07 -23.75
N TYR A 113 4.12 -15.27 -22.85
CA TYR A 113 3.31 -14.12 -23.25
C TYR A 113 4.13 -12.99 -23.89
N LEU A 114 5.34 -12.73 -23.40
CA LEU A 114 6.24 -11.79 -24.07
C LEU A 114 6.58 -12.24 -25.49
N ASN A 115 6.82 -13.54 -25.70
CA ASN A 115 7.07 -14.08 -27.04
C ASN A 115 5.83 -13.95 -27.95
N GLN A 116 4.62 -14.13 -27.42
CA GLN A 116 3.37 -13.89 -28.17
C GLN A 116 3.22 -12.41 -28.56
N LEU A 117 3.55 -11.46 -27.68
CA LEU A 117 3.56 -10.03 -28.04
C LEU A 117 4.59 -9.70 -29.14
N VAL A 118 5.77 -10.32 -29.08
CA VAL A 118 6.80 -10.16 -30.13
C VAL A 118 6.30 -10.72 -31.46
N GLU A 119 5.60 -11.85 -31.44
CA GLU A 119 4.99 -12.44 -32.63
C GLU A 119 3.88 -11.54 -33.21
N ILE A 120 2.99 -11.00 -32.36
CA ILE A 120 1.96 -10.04 -32.77
C ILE A 120 2.59 -8.77 -33.35
N TYR A 121 3.66 -8.26 -32.73
CA TYR A 121 4.42 -7.12 -33.25
C TYR A 121 4.97 -7.41 -34.65
N ASN A 122 5.65 -8.54 -34.83
CA ASN A 122 6.23 -8.90 -36.13
C ASN A 122 5.15 -9.04 -37.22
N ARG A 123 4.03 -9.72 -36.93
CA ARG A 123 2.90 -9.81 -37.87
C ARG A 123 2.30 -8.44 -38.19
N SER A 124 2.22 -7.55 -37.21
CA SER A 124 1.71 -6.19 -37.38
C SER A 124 2.66 -5.33 -38.23
N VAL A 125 3.98 -5.52 -38.10
CA VAL A 125 5.00 -4.89 -38.95
C VAL A 125 4.88 -5.41 -40.38
N ASP A 126 4.82 -6.72 -40.59
CA ASP A 126 4.67 -7.33 -41.92
C ASP A 126 3.39 -6.83 -42.61
N TYR A 127 2.31 -6.71 -41.84
CA TYR A 127 1.06 -6.17 -42.35
C TYR A 127 1.12 -4.67 -42.66
N SER A 128 1.80 -3.85 -41.84
CA SER A 128 1.97 -2.41 -42.10
C SER A 128 2.71 -2.09 -43.41
N ASN A 129 3.47 -3.05 -43.93
CA ASN A 129 4.20 -2.96 -45.18
C ASN A 129 3.36 -3.41 -46.39
N ASN A 130 2.09 -3.80 -46.20
CA ASN A 130 1.22 -4.22 -47.29
C ASN A 130 0.81 -3.01 -48.15
N PRO A 131 1.12 -2.97 -49.46
CA PRO A 131 0.81 -1.84 -50.34
C PRO A 131 -0.70 -1.62 -50.55
N GLY A 132 -1.56 -2.55 -50.12
CA GLY A 132 -3.02 -2.42 -50.21
C GLY A 132 -3.69 -1.64 -49.07
N LEU A 133 -2.93 -1.20 -48.05
CA LEU A 133 -3.48 -0.45 -46.93
C LEU A 133 -3.74 1.02 -47.30
N ASN A 134 -4.89 1.55 -46.86
CA ASN A 134 -5.13 2.98 -46.94
C ASN A 134 -4.27 3.74 -45.91
N ALA A 135 -3.95 5.00 -46.20
CA ALA A 135 -3.01 5.80 -45.40
C ALA A 135 -3.44 6.00 -43.93
N ALA A 136 -4.76 6.05 -43.68
CA ALA A 136 -5.29 6.19 -42.31
C ALA A 136 -5.02 4.93 -41.48
N THR A 137 -5.30 3.75 -42.04
CA THR A 137 -5.04 2.46 -41.38
C THR A 137 -3.54 2.24 -41.17
N GLN A 138 -2.72 2.66 -42.13
CA GLN A 138 -1.26 2.61 -42.01
C GLN A 138 -0.76 3.51 -40.87
N SER A 139 -1.32 4.71 -40.72
CA SER A 139 -1.00 5.64 -39.63
C SER A 139 -1.40 5.09 -38.25
N ASP A 140 -2.60 4.52 -38.12
CA ASP A 140 -3.08 3.96 -36.86
C ASP A 140 -2.26 2.72 -36.45
N LEU A 141 -1.94 1.86 -37.41
CA LEU A 141 -1.09 0.69 -37.19
C LEU A 141 0.33 1.09 -36.80
N GLN A 142 0.89 2.14 -37.42
CA GLN A 142 2.20 2.67 -37.04
C GLN A 142 2.20 3.24 -35.61
N SER A 143 1.14 3.94 -35.20
CA SER A 143 0.97 4.44 -33.83
C SER A 143 0.90 3.31 -32.81
N PHE A 144 0.20 2.21 -33.16
CA PHE A 144 0.13 1.00 -32.34
C PHE A 144 1.49 0.31 -32.23
N LEU A 145 2.20 0.11 -33.35
CA LEU A 145 3.54 -0.48 -33.39
C LEU A 145 4.55 0.32 -32.55
N ASP A 146 4.51 1.65 -32.60
CA ASP A 146 5.38 2.51 -31.79
C ASP A 146 5.12 2.34 -30.29
N LYS A 147 3.85 2.22 -29.87
CA LYS A 147 3.49 1.98 -28.46
C LYS A 147 3.92 0.59 -28.00
N LEU A 148 3.69 -0.44 -28.82
CA LEU A 148 4.07 -1.82 -28.54
C LEU A 148 5.60 -1.97 -28.45
N ASN A 149 6.36 -1.35 -29.35
CA ASN A 149 7.82 -1.35 -29.33
C ASN A 149 8.39 -0.66 -28.06
N LYS A 150 7.85 0.52 -27.69
CA LYS A 150 8.26 1.20 -26.44
C LYS A 150 8.02 0.32 -25.21
N PHE A 151 6.89 -0.39 -25.17
CA PHE A 151 6.59 -1.33 -24.10
C PHE A 151 7.58 -2.50 -24.07
N LEU A 152 7.84 -3.15 -25.22
CA LEU A 152 8.78 -4.27 -25.31
C LEU A 152 10.19 -3.87 -24.90
N LEU A 153 10.67 -2.70 -25.33
CA LEU A 153 11.97 -2.15 -24.92
C LEU A 153 12.03 -1.87 -23.41
N HIS A 154 10.94 -1.34 -22.83
CA HIS A 154 10.86 -1.10 -21.40
C HIS A 154 10.90 -2.43 -20.62
N ALA A 155 10.11 -3.42 -21.03
CA ALA A 155 10.11 -4.75 -20.44
C ALA A 155 11.51 -5.40 -20.52
N GLN A 156 12.15 -5.35 -21.69
CA GLN A 156 13.49 -5.88 -21.89
C GLN A 156 14.55 -5.16 -21.03
N SER A 157 14.44 -3.84 -20.86
CA SER A 157 15.31 -3.06 -19.98
C SER A 157 15.16 -3.43 -18.50
N ILE A 158 13.95 -3.76 -18.04
CA ILE A 158 13.72 -4.21 -16.66
C ILE A 158 14.39 -5.58 -16.45
N PHE A 159 14.26 -6.48 -17.43
CA PHE A 159 14.85 -7.82 -17.38
C PHE A 159 16.38 -7.79 -17.44
N SER A 160 16.97 -6.98 -18.32
CA SER A 160 18.43 -6.87 -18.46
C SER A 160 19.08 -6.28 -17.20
N ARG A 161 18.47 -5.26 -16.58
CA ARG A 161 18.92 -4.66 -15.31
C ARG A 161 18.85 -5.64 -14.14
N ARG A 162 17.89 -6.56 -14.13
CA ARG A 162 17.83 -7.63 -13.11
C ARG A 162 18.87 -8.72 -13.38
N LYS A 163 19.02 -9.17 -14.64
CA LYS A 163 19.99 -10.20 -15.01
C LYS A 163 21.43 -9.80 -14.66
N SER A 164 21.80 -8.52 -14.86
CA SER A 164 23.13 -8.01 -14.50
C SER A 164 23.39 -7.90 -13.00
N ARG A 165 22.37 -7.59 -12.19
CA ARG A 165 22.47 -7.57 -10.72
C ARG A 165 22.65 -8.97 -10.12
N PHE A 166 22.05 -10.00 -10.73
CA PHE A 166 22.19 -11.38 -10.26
C PHE A 166 23.47 -12.07 -10.75
N SER A 167 23.99 -11.75 -11.94
CA SER A 167 25.26 -12.31 -12.41
C SER A 167 26.50 -11.78 -11.66
N GLY A 168 26.41 -10.61 -11.02
CA GLY A 168 27.47 -10.04 -10.18
C GLY A 168 27.57 -10.66 -8.78
N LEU A 169 26.55 -11.40 -8.34
CA LEU A 169 26.49 -12.03 -7.01
C LEU A 169 27.05 -13.48 -6.99
N SER A 170 27.59 -13.96 -8.12
CA SER A 170 28.11 -15.33 -8.27
C SER A 170 29.65 -15.42 -8.33
N GLN A 171 30.38 -14.41 -7.82
CA GLN A 171 31.80 -14.57 -7.50
C GLN A 171 31.97 -14.59 -5.98
N LYS A 172 32.37 -15.77 -5.49
CA LYS A 172 32.61 -16.12 -4.10
C LYS A 172 33.89 -15.39 -3.63
N PRO A 173 33.85 -14.53 -2.60
CA PRO A 173 35.07 -14.07 -1.95
C PRO A 173 35.57 -15.16 -0.99
N ASP A 174 36.86 -15.46 -1.08
CA ASP A 174 37.55 -16.29 -0.10
C ASP A 174 37.61 -15.59 1.28
N SER A 175 37.62 -16.45 2.29
CA SER A 175 37.46 -16.21 3.72
C SER A 175 38.31 -15.08 4.34
N GLY A 176 37.64 -14.19 5.08
CA GLY A 176 38.24 -13.28 6.04
C GLY A 176 37.19 -12.73 7.02
N VAL A 177 37.42 -12.92 8.31
CA VAL A 177 36.53 -12.61 9.45
C VAL A 177 36.32 -11.11 9.65
N ALA A 178 35.07 -10.63 9.57
CA ALA A 178 34.44 -9.70 10.51
C ALA A 178 32.97 -9.48 10.14
N SER A 179 32.14 -9.38 11.16
CA SER A 179 30.69 -9.47 11.19
C SER A 179 29.94 -8.23 10.71
N GLY A 180 28.90 -8.46 9.90
CA GLY A 180 27.58 -7.85 10.08
C GLY A 180 27.16 -6.80 9.04
N ASP A 181 27.09 -7.20 7.78
CA ASP A 181 26.70 -6.40 6.62
C ASP A 181 25.25 -5.86 6.64
N GLU A 182 25.13 -4.61 6.16
CA GLU A 182 24.02 -4.00 5.43
C GLU A 182 23.63 -4.88 4.21
N MET A 183 22.41 -4.98 3.68
CA MET A 183 21.65 -3.91 3.00
C MET A 183 20.37 -4.51 2.35
N ASP A 184 19.30 -3.70 2.27
CA ASP A 184 18.22 -3.59 1.26
C ASP A 184 17.17 -4.70 0.90
N ILE A 185 15.99 -4.61 1.56
CA ILE A 185 14.66 -4.05 1.10
C ILE A 185 13.98 -4.56 -0.22
N PRO A 186 12.69 -5.01 -0.19
CA PRO A 186 11.55 -4.21 -0.74
C PRO A 186 10.11 -4.36 -0.11
N PHE A 187 9.24 -3.41 -0.53
CA PHE A 187 7.90 -2.85 -0.15
C PHE A 187 6.68 -3.67 0.35
N PRO A 188 5.61 -3.02 0.96
CA PRO A 188 4.27 -3.55 1.26
C PRO A 188 3.03 -2.83 0.57
N THR A 189 2.16 -3.49 -0.24
CA THR A 189 0.80 -3.14 -0.67
C THR A 189 -0.18 -4.33 -0.49
N ALA A 190 -0.68 -4.55 0.73
CA ALA A 190 -1.78 -5.50 0.98
C ALA A 190 -3.12 -4.83 1.38
N ASN A 191 -3.17 -3.49 1.45
CA ASN A 191 -4.42 -2.75 1.68
C ASN A 191 -4.98 -2.07 0.43
N PHE A 192 -4.24 -2.12 -0.68
CA PHE A 192 -4.72 -1.67 -1.99
C PHE A 192 -5.64 -2.68 -2.69
N VAL A 193 -5.67 -3.95 -2.28
CA VAL A 193 -6.50 -4.96 -2.98
C VAL A 193 -7.95 -4.95 -2.50
N VAL A 194 -8.22 -4.65 -1.22
CA VAL A 194 -9.60 -4.56 -0.71
C VAL A 194 -10.20 -3.18 -1.00
N LEU A 195 -9.42 -2.09 -0.88
CA LEU A 195 -9.80 -0.76 -1.35
C LEU A 195 -9.83 -0.68 -2.88
N GLY A 196 -8.98 -1.44 -3.56
CA GLY A 196 -8.97 -1.58 -5.02
C GLY A 196 -10.14 -2.40 -5.53
N ALA A 197 -10.55 -3.49 -4.87
CA ALA A 197 -11.72 -4.26 -5.27
C ALA A 197 -13.04 -3.51 -5.00
N LEU A 198 -13.14 -2.79 -3.88
CA LEU A 198 -14.26 -1.89 -3.62
C LEU A 198 -14.25 -0.70 -4.60
N GLY A 199 -13.06 -0.18 -4.89
CA GLY A 199 -12.82 0.85 -5.89
C GLY A 199 -13.18 0.40 -7.31
N ILE A 200 -12.89 -0.85 -7.70
CA ILE A 200 -13.21 -1.45 -9.00
C ILE A 200 -14.72 -1.71 -9.14
N LEU A 201 -15.40 -2.15 -8.08
CA LEU A 201 -16.86 -2.36 -8.10
C LEU A 201 -17.62 -1.03 -8.16
N VAL A 202 -17.15 -0.03 -7.41
CA VAL A 202 -17.67 1.35 -7.48
C VAL A 202 -17.31 2.00 -8.83
N PHE A 203 -16.11 1.76 -9.35
CA PHE A 203 -15.64 2.21 -10.67
C PHE A 203 -16.44 1.58 -11.81
N SER A 204 -16.81 0.30 -11.74
CA SER A 204 -17.63 -0.37 -12.75
C SER A 204 -19.08 0.13 -12.73
N ALA A 205 -19.66 0.34 -11.54
CA ALA A 205 -20.99 0.92 -11.39
C ALA A 205 -21.05 2.38 -11.86
N ILE A 206 -19.99 3.16 -11.60
CA ILE A 206 -19.93 4.60 -11.94
C ILE A 206 -19.44 4.84 -13.36
N THR A 207 -18.59 4.00 -13.97
CA THR A 207 -18.27 4.09 -15.41
C THR A 207 -19.47 3.69 -16.27
N THR A 208 -20.31 2.79 -15.78
CA THR A 208 -21.62 2.49 -16.40
C THR A 208 -22.56 3.70 -16.27
N LEU A 209 -22.52 4.43 -15.16
CA LEU A 209 -23.28 5.67 -14.95
C LEU A 209 -22.69 6.89 -15.71
N SER A 210 -21.37 6.97 -15.90
CA SER A 210 -20.66 8.08 -16.58
C SER A 210 -20.66 7.93 -18.10
N ARG A 211 -20.87 6.72 -18.62
CA ARG A 211 -21.24 6.53 -20.04
C ARG A 211 -22.60 7.13 -20.38
N LEU A 212 -23.45 7.40 -19.37
CA LEU A 212 -24.77 8.01 -19.54
C LEU A 212 -24.80 9.55 -19.42
N ILE A 213 -23.73 10.19 -18.91
CA ILE A 213 -23.69 11.64 -18.65
C ILE A 213 -22.33 12.18 -19.11
N SER A 214 -22.32 13.05 -20.13
CA SER A 214 -21.19 13.80 -20.72
C SER A 214 -19.87 13.73 -19.91
N LYS A 215 -18.88 13.02 -20.48
CA LYS A 215 -17.71 12.38 -19.85
C LYS A 215 -16.93 13.25 -18.84
N PRO A 216 -17.10 13.05 -17.52
CA PRO A 216 -16.10 13.49 -16.53
C PRO A 216 -14.78 12.75 -16.78
N SER A 217 -13.66 13.45 -16.63
CA SER A 217 -12.35 12.80 -16.78
C SER A 217 -12.13 11.78 -15.65
N PHE A 218 -11.37 10.72 -15.90
CA PHE A 218 -10.98 9.76 -14.85
C PHE A 218 -10.33 10.44 -13.63
N LEU A 219 -9.67 11.57 -13.86
CA LEU A 219 -9.02 12.38 -12.84
C LEU A 219 -10.04 13.14 -11.96
N ASP A 220 -11.13 13.65 -12.53
CA ASP A 220 -12.22 14.26 -11.75
C ASP A 220 -12.86 13.24 -10.81
N PHE A 221 -13.11 12.03 -11.32
CA PHE A 221 -13.62 10.92 -10.52
C PHE A 221 -12.68 10.55 -9.37
N SER A 222 -11.37 10.49 -9.65
CA SER A 222 -10.36 10.26 -8.62
C SER A 222 -10.40 11.36 -7.55
N GLY A 223 -10.55 12.62 -7.97
CA GLY A 223 -10.78 13.77 -7.07
C GLY A 223 -11.99 13.55 -6.16
N PHE A 224 -13.14 13.13 -6.69
CA PHE A 224 -14.32 12.83 -5.86
C PHE A 224 -14.08 11.72 -4.84
N ILE A 225 -13.38 10.64 -5.20
CA ILE A 225 -13.05 9.55 -4.26
C ILE A 225 -12.18 10.09 -3.13
N PHE A 226 -11.10 10.82 -3.44
CA PHE A 226 -10.23 11.38 -2.42
C PHE A 226 -10.97 12.39 -1.52
N LEU A 227 -11.91 13.16 -2.08
CA LEU A 227 -12.70 14.12 -1.31
C LEU A 227 -13.64 13.39 -0.36
N ALA A 228 -14.29 12.32 -0.82
CA ALA A 228 -15.11 11.47 0.03
C ALA A 228 -14.30 10.86 1.19
N LEU A 229 -13.04 10.45 0.95
CA LEU A 229 -12.13 9.97 1.99
C LEU A 229 -11.80 11.09 3.01
N VAL A 230 -11.49 12.30 2.55
CA VAL A 230 -11.25 13.46 3.42
C VAL A 230 -12.46 13.74 4.31
N VAL A 231 -13.67 13.80 3.71
CA VAL A 231 -14.92 13.98 4.44
C VAL A 231 -15.14 12.85 5.46
N GLN A 232 -14.87 11.60 5.08
CA GLN A 232 -14.99 10.45 5.98
C GLN A 232 -14.03 10.53 7.18
N MET A 233 -12.78 10.94 6.95
CA MET A 233 -11.78 11.15 8.00
C MET A 233 -12.26 12.22 8.99
N TRP A 234 -12.67 13.39 8.49
CA TRP A 234 -13.19 14.48 9.32
C TRP A 234 -14.45 14.10 10.08
N TYR A 235 -15.42 13.48 9.41
CA TYR A 235 -16.65 13.00 10.05
C TYR A 235 -16.35 12.01 11.18
N SER A 236 -15.43 11.07 10.95
CA SER A 236 -15.04 10.08 11.96
C SER A 236 -14.33 10.73 13.14
N THR A 237 -13.43 11.68 12.88
CA THR A 237 -12.75 12.44 13.94
C THR A 237 -13.73 13.28 14.76
N ILE A 238 -14.62 14.04 14.12
CA ILE A 238 -15.66 14.83 14.81
C ILE A 238 -16.54 13.92 15.68
N ARG A 239 -16.88 12.72 15.18
CA ARG A 239 -17.65 11.75 15.95
C ARG A 239 -16.92 11.27 17.20
N VAL A 240 -15.60 11.04 17.13
CA VAL A 240 -14.78 10.68 18.31
C VAL A 240 -14.75 11.84 19.31
N TYR A 241 -14.55 13.07 18.85
CA TYR A 241 -14.48 14.23 19.75
C TYR A 241 -15.84 14.79 20.19
N ARG A 242 -16.95 14.27 19.65
CA ARG A 242 -18.36 14.68 19.86
C ARG A 242 -18.72 16.13 19.49
N ARG A 243 -17.74 17.01 19.41
CA ARG A 243 -17.83 18.41 18.98
C ARG A 243 -16.68 18.71 18.03
N PHE A 244 -16.83 19.79 17.27
CA PHE A 244 -15.73 20.28 16.44
C PHE A 244 -14.56 20.70 17.35
N PRO A 245 -13.38 20.05 17.25
CA PRO A 245 -12.30 20.23 18.23
C PRO A 245 -11.36 21.36 17.81
N ASP A 246 -11.86 22.58 17.75
CA ASP A 246 -11.15 23.79 17.32
C ASP A 246 -9.85 24.05 18.10
N GLU A 247 -9.88 23.90 19.43
CA GLU A 247 -8.69 24.03 20.28
C GLU A 247 -7.60 23.02 19.89
N ILE A 248 -7.98 21.78 19.60
CA ILE A 248 -7.05 20.72 19.21
C ILE A 248 -6.52 20.94 17.79
N ILE A 249 -7.36 21.44 16.87
CA ILE A 249 -6.91 21.83 15.54
C ILE A 249 -5.88 22.96 15.63
N GLY A 250 -6.08 23.95 16.51
CA GLY A 250 -5.10 24.99 16.77
C GLY A 250 -3.78 24.44 17.35
N GLN A 251 -3.86 23.45 18.23
CA GLN A 251 -2.68 22.73 18.73
C GLN A 251 -1.96 21.98 17.61
N MET A 252 -2.70 21.22 16.79
CA MET A 252 -2.17 20.51 15.62
C MET A 252 -1.46 21.45 14.66
N PHE A 253 -2.07 22.58 14.34
CA PHE A 253 -1.45 23.58 13.47
C PHE A 253 -0.11 24.07 14.03
N ARG A 254 -0.04 24.40 15.34
CA ARG A 254 1.22 24.82 15.98
C ARG A 254 2.28 23.73 15.93
N VAL A 255 1.92 22.47 16.21
CA VAL A 255 2.85 21.33 16.14
C VAL A 255 3.31 21.07 14.70
N THR A 256 2.39 21.13 13.73
CA THR A 256 2.70 20.99 12.30
C THR A 256 3.78 21.99 11.85
N LEU A 257 3.70 23.25 12.30
CA LEU A 257 4.68 24.27 11.93
C LEU A 257 6.10 24.02 12.49
N LYS A 258 6.22 23.31 13.61
CA LYS A 258 7.51 22.95 14.25
C LYS A 258 8.13 21.65 13.69
N THR A 259 7.36 20.89 12.91
CA THR A 259 7.76 19.55 12.44
C THR A 259 8.00 19.57 10.93
N GLN A 260 8.49 18.45 10.38
CA GLN A 260 8.65 18.28 8.94
C GLN A 260 7.32 18.38 8.17
N GLN A 261 6.20 18.18 8.86
CA GLN A 261 4.85 18.31 8.30
C GLN A 261 4.51 19.72 7.79
N ARG A 262 5.25 20.76 8.20
CA ARG A 262 5.07 22.13 7.68
C ARG A 262 5.15 22.19 6.15
N PHE A 263 6.02 21.38 5.53
CA PHE A 263 6.16 21.36 4.08
C PHE A 263 4.91 20.77 3.42
N MET A 264 4.39 19.66 3.95
CA MET A 264 3.13 19.06 3.47
C MET A 264 1.95 20.01 3.64
N PHE A 265 1.88 20.74 4.76
CA PHE A 265 0.86 21.76 4.98
C PHE A 265 0.94 22.89 3.95
N LEU A 266 2.13 23.44 3.72
CA LEU A 266 2.35 24.52 2.75
C LEU A 266 2.04 24.06 1.32
N LEU A 267 2.45 22.86 0.94
CA LEU A 267 2.09 22.26 -0.36
C LEU A 267 0.57 22.06 -0.49
N GLY A 268 -0.09 21.64 0.58
CA GLY A 268 -1.54 21.52 0.62
C GLY A 268 -2.24 22.87 0.41
N LEU A 269 -1.78 23.91 1.09
CA LEU A 269 -2.31 25.27 0.94
C LEU A 269 -2.08 25.81 -0.48
N LEU A 270 -0.88 25.64 -1.02
CA LEU A 270 -0.56 26.04 -2.39
C LEU A 270 -1.47 25.32 -3.40
N SER A 271 -1.67 24.02 -3.23
CA SER A 271 -2.55 23.21 -4.07
C SER A 271 -4.02 23.68 -4.00
N VAL A 272 -4.52 24.04 -2.82
CA VAL A 272 -5.86 24.64 -2.70
C VAL A 272 -5.95 25.98 -3.46
N ILE A 273 -4.93 26.83 -3.36
CA ILE A 273 -4.90 28.13 -4.06
C ILE A 273 -4.90 27.91 -5.58
N ILE A 274 -4.01 27.05 -6.09
CA ILE A 274 -3.91 26.77 -7.53
C ILE A 274 -5.21 26.15 -8.05
N GLY A 275 -5.72 25.10 -7.40
CA GLY A 275 -6.99 24.48 -7.79
C GLY A 275 -8.18 25.44 -7.74
N SER A 276 -8.18 26.40 -6.82
CA SER A 276 -9.20 27.46 -6.77
C SER A 276 -9.12 28.39 -7.96
N ILE A 277 -7.91 28.79 -8.37
CA ILE A 277 -7.69 29.65 -9.54
C ILE A 277 -8.05 28.92 -10.84
N ASP A 278 -7.60 27.67 -10.98
CA ASP A 278 -7.88 26.84 -12.17
C ASP A 278 -9.38 26.49 -12.31
N THR A 279 -10.18 26.63 -11.25
CA THR A 279 -11.65 26.54 -11.35
C THR A 279 -12.24 27.70 -12.17
N PHE A 280 -11.62 28.88 -12.14
CA PHE A 280 -12.06 30.06 -12.91
C PHE A 280 -11.38 30.14 -14.28
N ILE A 281 -10.13 29.69 -14.39
CA ILE A 281 -9.36 29.73 -15.64
C ILE A 281 -8.66 28.38 -15.87
N PRO A 282 -9.38 27.36 -16.38
CA PRO A 282 -8.86 26.00 -16.46
C PRO A 282 -7.59 25.87 -17.30
N GLY A 283 -6.58 25.19 -16.74
CA GLY A 283 -5.35 24.80 -17.44
C GLY A 283 -4.25 25.86 -17.49
N VAL A 284 -4.37 26.96 -16.73
CA VAL A 284 -3.36 28.03 -16.70
C VAL A 284 -2.20 27.69 -15.78
N LEU A 285 -2.49 27.15 -14.60
CA LEU A 285 -1.46 26.90 -13.58
C LEU A 285 -1.08 25.42 -13.47
N SER A 286 -2.05 24.52 -13.65
CA SER A 286 -1.86 23.08 -13.48
C SER A 286 -2.45 22.29 -14.66
N PRO A 287 -1.78 21.20 -15.08
CA PRO A 287 -2.35 20.26 -16.05
C PRO A 287 -3.38 19.31 -15.41
N LEU A 288 -3.53 19.32 -14.08
CA LEU A 288 -4.49 18.48 -13.36
C LEU A 288 -5.87 19.16 -13.33
N PRO A 289 -6.97 18.40 -13.28
CA PRO A 289 -8.28 19.01 -13.07
C PRO A 289 -8.36 19.68 -11.69
N ALA A 290 -8.99 20.85 -11.65
CA ALA A 290 -9.11 21.67 -10.45
C ALA A 290 -9.66 20.90 -9.24
N LEU A 291 -10.64 20.00 -9.45
CA LEU A 291 -11.20 19.19 -8.37
C LEU A 291 -10.18 18.23 -7.75
N LEU A 292 -9.37 17.55 -8.58
CA LEU A 292 -8.33 16.66 -8.09
C LEU A 292 -7.31 17.45 -7.28
N GLU A 293 -6.90 18.60 -7.78
CA GLU A 293 -5.93 19.47 -7.11
C GLU A 293 -6.45 20.01 -5.78
N LEU A 294 -7.65 20.59 -5.75
CA LEU A 294 -8.31 21.02 -4.51
C LEU A 294 -8.35 19.89 -3.50
N THR A 295 -8.68 18.68 -3.95
CA THR A 295 -8.79 17.52 -3.08
C THR A 295 -7.44 17.06 -2.53
N LEU A 296 -6.38 17.04 -3.35
CA LEU A 296 -5.02 16.75 -2.89
C LEU A 296 -4.57 17.80 -1.87
N GLY A 297 -4.90 19.06 -2.10
CA GLY A 297 -4.67 20.15 -1.16
C GLY A 297 -5.38 19.93 0.18
N PHE A 298 -6.68 19.63 0.16
CA PHE A 298 -7.45 19.30 1.35
C PHE A 298 -6.96 18.03 2.05
N LEU A 299 -6.51 17.01 1.31
CA LEU A 299 -5.94 15.80 1.87
C LEU A 299 -4.63 16.10 2.61
N ALA A 300 -3.74 16.91 2.03
CA ALA A 300 -2.50 17.33 2.68
C ALA A 300 -2.75 18.18 3.93
N ILE A 301 -3.67 19.15 3.85
CA ILE A 301 -4.08 19.95 5.02
C ILE A 301 -4.73 19.06 6.09
N SER A 302 -5.57 18.11 5.70
CA SER A 302 -6.21 17.18 6.65
C SER A 302 -5.17 16.27 7.30
N ASN A 303 -4.25 15.69 6.53
CA ASN A 303 -3.18 14.85 7.09
C ASN A 303 -2.32 15.60 8.11
N THR A 304 -2.14 16.91 7.95
CA THR A 304 -1.37 17.74 8.90
C THR A 304 -2.20 18.26 10.08
N CYS A 305 -3.39 18.79 9.83
CA CYS A 305 -4.19 19.49 10.85
C CYS A 305 -5.30 18.65 11.51
N LEU A 306 -5.62 17.46 10.99
CA LEU A 306 -6.65 16.61 11.58
C LEU A 306 -6.23 16.19 13.00
N PRO A 307 -7.12 16.30 14.00
CA PRO A 307 -6.86 15.83 15.35
C PRO A 307 -6.50 14.33 15.40
N PRO A 308 -5.44 13.96 16.14
CA PRO A 308 -4.99 12.58 16.26
C PRO A 308 -5.89 11.80 17.21
N SER A 309 -6.33 10.62 16.80
CA SER A 309 -7.10 9.73 17.68
C SER A 309 -6.23 8.77 18.48
N LEU A 310 -4.99 8.56 18.03
CA LEU A 310 -4.04 7.67 18.68
C LEU A 310 -2.61 8.19 18.53
N LEU A 311 -1.86 8.21 19.63
CA LEU A 311 -0.41 8.43 19.64
C LEU A 311 0.30 7.09 19.77
N MET A 312 1.20 6.79 18.85
CA MET A 312 2.10 5.64 18.96
C MET A 312 3.50 6.10 19.37
N LEU A 313 4.00 5.49 20.43
CA LEU A 313 5.32 5.68 21.00
C LEU A 313 6.10 4.37 20.92
N GLY A 314 7.37 4.44 20.54
CA GLY A 314 8.19 3.25 20.38
C GLY A 314 9.57 3.58 19.82
N ALA A 315 10.50 2.65 20.00
CA ALA A 315 11.86 2.83 19.51
C ALA A 315 11.87 2.90 17.97
N SER A 316 12.79 3.67 17.40
CA SER A 316 13.01 3.76 15.94
C SER A 316 13.64 2.48 15.37
N LYS A 317 12.85 1.40 15.37
CA LYS A 317 13.19 0.04 14.97
C LYS A 317 12.07 -0.55 14.10
N THR A 318 12.41 -1.55 13.28
CA THR A 318 11.49 -2.14 12.29
C THR A 318 10.27 -2.80 12.94
N GLU A 319 10.42 -3.32 14.16
CA GLU A 319 9.34 -3.93 14.95
C GLU A 319 8.28 -2.91 15.34
N ALA A 320 8.68 -1.67 15.64
CA ALA A 320 7.76 -0.58 15.93
C ALA A 320 7.08 -0.08 14.64
N ALA A 321 7.81 -0.03 13.52
CA ALA A 321 7.24 0.34 12.23
C ALA A 321 6.20 -0.69 11.73
N SER A 322 6.45 -1.99 11.92
CA SER A 322 5.48 -3.05 11.63
C SER A 322 4.24 -2.95 12.53
N LEU A 323 4.45 -2.73 13.83
CA LEU A 323 3.38 -2.51 14.80
C LEU A 323 2.54 -1.26 14.46
N TYR A 324 3.16 -0.18 13.98
CA TYR A 324 2.47 1.02 13.51
C TYR A 324 1.48 0.70 12.39
N PHE A 325 1.90 -0.04 11.37
CA PHE A 325 1.00 -0.42 10.29
C PHE A 325 -0.18 -1.25 10.79
N ASP A 326 0.05 -2.19 11.71
CA ASP A 326 -1.04 -2.94 12.33
C ASP A 326 -2.06 -2.05 13.04
N ILE A 327 -1.59 -1.01 13.72
CA ILE A 327 -2.42 -0.03 14.41
C ILE A 327 -3.21 0.82 13.41
N VAL A 328 -2.55 1.37 12.38
CA VAL A 328 -3.20 2.20 11.33
C VAL A 328 -4.33 1.43 10.66
N LEU A 329 -4.09 0.17 10.29
CA LEU A 329 -5.09 -0.67 9.63
C LEU A 329 -6.26 -1.02 10.54
N ALA A 330 -6.01 -1.14 11.84
CA ALA A 330 -7.06 -1.41 12.81
C ALA A 330 -7.92 -0.17 13.10
N ILE A 331 -7.33 1.02 13.08
CA ILE A 331 -7.99 2.27 13.50
C ILE A 331 -8.59 3.09 12.36
N PHE A 332 -8.16 2.89 11.11
CA PHE A 332 -8.68 3.61 9.93
C PHE A 332 -10.21 3.73 9.94
N PRO A 333 -10.81 4.91 9.70
CA PRO A 333 -10.22 6.12 9.11
C PRO A 333 -9.67 7.15 10.11
N LEU A 334 -9.50 6.79 11.38
CA LEU A 334 -8.96 7.70 12.38
C LEU A 334 -7.44 7.89 12.21
N LYS A 335 -6.93 9.07 12.59
CA LYS A 335 -5.51 9.42 12.46
C LYS A 335 -4.68 8.86 13.61
N VAL A 336 -3.56 8.24 13.26
CA VAL A 336 -2.48 7.88 14.18
C VAL A 336 -1.35 8.88 13.99
N VAL A 337 -0.66 9.25 15.05
CA VAL A 337 0.58 10.03 14.98
C VAL A 337 1.70 9.30 15.68
N HIS A 338 2.92 9.48 15.20
CA HIS A 338 4.13 8.89 15.79
C HIS A 338 5.33 9.81 15.58
N LEU A 339 6.45 9.50 16.27
CA LEU A 339 7.72 10.20 16.12
C LEU A 339 8.88 9.26 15.73
N ILE A 340 8.55 8.04 15.28
CA ILE A 340 9.51 7.04 14.80
C ILE A 340 10.32 7.59 13.62
N ASP A 341 11.64 7.36 13.63
CA ASP A 341 12.58 7.77 12.56
C ASP A 341 12.40 6.95 11.27
N ASP A 342 11.69 7.50 10.28
CA ASP A 342 11.36 6.80 9.04
C ASP A 342 12.54 6.62 8.08
N PHE A 343 13.55 7.51 8.13
CA PHE A 343 14.77 7.41 7.32
C PHE A 343 15.49 6.06 7.46
N ARG A 344 15.29 5.37 8.59
CA ARG A 344 15.96 4.10 8.91
C ARG A 344 15.32 2.88 8.28
N PHE A 345 14.13 3.00 7.71
CA PHE A 345 13.37 1.83 7.26
C PHE A 345 13.27 1.70 5.73
N GLY A 346 13.77 2.69 4.99
CA GLY A 346 13.78 2.71 3.53
C GLY A 346 12.39 2.82 2.91
N ALA A 347 12.33 2.63 1.58
CA ALA A 347 11.16 3.00 0.77
C ALA A 347 9.85 2.26 1.14
N ILE A 348 9.97 1.07 1.75
CA ILE A 348 8.86 0.25 2.28
C ILE A 348 7.96 1.04 3.23
N TYR A 349 8.56 2.00 3.95
CA TYR A 349 7.93 2.74 5.03
C TYR A 349 7.71 4.21 4.66
N GLU A 350 7.78 4.60 3.38
CA GLU A 350 7.47 5.97 2.93
C GLU A 350 6.10 6.46 3.40
N GLY A 351 5.15 5.54 3.62
CA GLY A 351 3.84 5.84 4.20
C GLY A 351 3.86 6.30 5.67
N LEU A 352 4.94 6.04 6.42
CA LEU A 352 5.12 6.55 7.79
C LEU A 352 5.23 8.08 7.80
N GLY A 353 5.87 8.65 6.77
CA GLY A 353 6.17 10.08 6.71
C GLY A 353 4.92 10.96 6.82
N TYR A 354 3.74 10.49 6.37
CA TYR A 354 2.51 11.29 6.43
C TYR A 354 1.94 11.51 7.84
N SER A 355 2.39 10.72 8.82
CA SER A 355 1.92 10.77 10.22
C SER A 355 3.07 10.92 11.21
N ASN A 356 4.26 11.21 10.70
CA ASN A 356 5.47 11.44 11.47
C ASN A 356 5.57 12.91 11.90
N TYR A 357 5.51 13.16 13.20
CA TYR A 357 5.62 14.50 13.78
C TYR A 357 6.96 14.71 14.49
N ARG A 358 8.01 14.04 14.02
CA ARG A 358 9.36 14.30 14.50
C ARG A 358 9.73 15.77 14.26
N THR A 359 10.30 16.39 15.29
CA THR A 359 10.81 17.77 15.25
C THR A 359 12.15 17.83 14.52
N LEU A 360 12.48 19.02 13.99
CA LEU A 360 13.81 19.25 13.40
C LEU A 360 14.89 19.40 14.48
N GLU A 361 14.51 19.83 15.67
CA GLU A 361 15.39 20.01 16.82
C GLU A 361 15.19 18.90 17.85
N ASP A 362 16.29 18.24 18.24
CA ASP A 362 16.29 17.12 19.20
C ASP A 362 15.87 17.52 20.62
N ASN A 363 15.80 18.82 20.94
CA ASN A 363 15.33 19.27 22.25
C ASN A 363 13.82 19.54 22.27
N GLU A 364 13.18 19.67 21.10
CA GLU A 364 11.76 20.05 21.01
C GLU A 364 10.80 18.86 21.01
N TRP A 365 11.27 17.65 20.65
CA TRP A 365 10.39 16.48 20.54
C TRP A 365 9.67 16.18 21.85
N LYS A 366 10.30 16.43 23.00
CA LYS A 366 9.72 16.20 24.32
C LYS A 366 8.44 17.01 24.52
N ASN A 367 8.46 18.27 24.10
CA ASN A 367 7.30 19.16 24.18
C ASN A 367 6.21 18.67 23.24
N VAL A 368 6.57 18.30 22.00
CA VAL A 368 5.62 17.77 21.02
C VAL A 368 4.96 16.47 21.49
N VAL A 369 5.72 15.53 22.06
CA VAL A 369 5.18 14.28 22.61
C VAL A 369 4.23 14.56 23.76
N ARG A 370 4.58 15.46 24.69
CA ARG A 370 3.70 15.84 25.80
C ARG A 370 2.41 16.50 25.30
N GLU A 371 2.51 17.44 24.36
CA GLU A 371 1.34 18.06 23.72
C GLU A 371 0.43 16.98 23.08
N PHE A 372 1.01 16.00 22.37
CA PHE A 372 0.24 14.88 21.82
C PHE A 372 -0.40 14.01 22.90
N MET A 373 0.35 13.63 23.94
CA MET A 373 -0.15 12.83 25.06
C MET A 373 -1.37 13.49 25.70
N GLU A 374 -1.43 14.81 25.76
CA GLU A 374 -2.57 15.56 26.29
C GLU A 374 -3.80 15.46 25.37
N ILE A 375 -3.65 15.73 24.07
CA ILE A 375 -4.79 15.84 23.12
C ILE A 375 -5.29 14.51 22.56
N VAL A 376 -4.49 13.44 22.59
CA VAL A 376 -4.90 12.16 22.01
C VAL A 376 -5.85 11.39 22.93
N PRO A 377 -6.92 10.79 22.36
CA PRO A 377 -7.80 9.89 23.10
C PRO A 377 -7.18 8.59 23.58
N ALA A 378 -6.19 8.06 22.85
CA ALA A 378 -5.51 6.82 23.19
C ALA A 378 -4.01 6.90 22.92
N ILE A 379 -3.22 6.26 23.78
CA ILE A 379 -1.77 6.15 23.64
C ILE A 379 -1.42 4.66 23.53
N VAL A 380 -0.55 4.31 22.57
CA VAL A 380 0.04 2.97 22.48
C VAL A 380 1.53 3.14 22.61
N ILE A 381 2.13 2.45 23.57
CA ILE A 381 3.58 2.50 23.81
C ILE A 381 4.20 1.11 23.66
N ASP A 382 5.18 1.01 22.77
CA ASP A 382 5.93 -0.21 22.54
C ASP A 382 7.09 -0.35 23.53
N THR A 383 6.88 -1.19 24.55
CA THR A 383 7.85 -1.38 25.64
C THR A 383 8.77 -2.58 25.44
N ARG A 384 8.71 -3.24 24.28
CA ARG A 384 9.46 -4.48 23.99
C ARG A 384 10.97 -4.24 23.80
N ILE A 385 11.34 -3.05 23.34
CA ILE A 385 12.73 -2.68 23.03
C ILE A 385 13.18 -1.62 24.02
N GLU A 386 14.34 -1.84 24.64
CA GLU A 386 14.96 -0.88 25.55
C GLU A 386 15.43 0.37 24.78
N ASN A 387 14.98 1.55 25.22
CA ASN A 387 15.31 2.82 24.63
C ASN A 387 15.04 3.96 25.62
N ASP A 388 16.02 4.84 25.82
CA ASP A 388 15.95 5.91 26.82
C ASP A 388 14.79 6.90 26.57
N ALA A 389 14.48 7.20 25.31
CA ALA A 389 13.37 8.10 24.98
C ALA A 389 12.03 7.45 25.32
N VAL A 390 11.83 6.18 24.95
CA VAL A 390 10.61 5.42 25.28
C VAL A 390 10.48 5.21 26.79
N LEU A 391 11.60 5.04 27.50
CA LEU A 391 11.62 4.99 28.95
C LEU A 391 11.16 6.32 29.57
N GLU A 392 11.67 7.45 29.10
CA GLU A 392 11.25 8.77 29.57
C GLU A 392 9.76 9.03 29.29
N GLU A 393 9.28 8.66 28.09
CA GLU A 393 7.87 8.73 27.71
C GLU A 393 6.97 7.87 28.61
N ALA A 394 7.41 6.64 28.92
CA ALA A 394 6.72 5.77 29.85
C ALA A 394 6.70 6.39 31.27
N GLU A 395 7.79 6.98 31.73
CA GLU A 395 7.83 7.67 33.02
C GLU A 395 6.82 8.83 33.09
N TRP A 396 6.62 9.60 32.01
CA TRP A 396 5.57 10.64 31.95
C TRP A 396 4.16 10.05 32.04
N ILE A 397 3.90 8.95 31.33
CA ILE A 397 2.61 8.25 31.39
C ILE A 397 2.33 7.78 32.82
N PHE A 398 3.33 7.21 33.51
CA PHE A 398 3.16 6.74 34.90
C PHE A 398 3.03 7.86 35.92
N ALA A 399 3.58 9.05 35.63
CA ALA A 399 3.44 10.21 36.49
C ALA A 399 2.01 10.81 36.46
N SER A 400 1.23 10.54 35.41
CA SER A 400 -0.14 11.05 35.26
C SER A 400 -1.19 9.93 35.25
N PRO A 401 -2.07 9.84 36.26
CA PRO A 401 -3.15 8.85 36.26
C PRO A 401 -4.09 8.92 35.04
N GLU A 402 -4.24 10.11 34.44
CA GLU A 402 -5.08 10.31 33.26
C GLU A 402 -4.43 9.71 32.01
N LEU A 403 -3.12 9.94 31.82
CA LEU A 403 -2.37 9.34 30.72
C LEU A 403 -2.34 7.81 30.86
N LEU A 404 -2.13 7.31 32.07
CA LEU A 404 -2.10 5.87 32.34
C LEU A 404 -3.42 5.17 31.96
N LYS A 405 -4.58 5.80 32.24
CA LYS A 405 -5.90 5.23 31.92
C LYS A 405 -6.15 5.05 30.43
N LYS A 406 -5.59 5.93 29.59
CA LYS A 406 -5.75 5.88 28.13
C LYS A 406 -4.57 5.22 27.39
N SER A 407 -3.62 4.65 28.14
CA SER A 407 -2.41 4.03 27.58
C SER A 407 -2.53 2.51 27.49
N LEU A 408 -2.08 1.97 26.36
CA LEU A 408 -1.95 0.55 26.10
C LEU A 408 -0.47 0.20 25.91
N PHE A 409 0.05 -0.69 26.77
CA PHE A 409 1.45 -1.07 26.77
C PHE A 409 1.65 -2.34 25.95
N VAL A 410 2.43 -2.26 24.88
CA VAL A 410 2.79 -3.43 24.07
C VAL A 410 3.97 -4.12 24.72
N THR A 411 3.78 -5.40 25.03
CA THR A 411 4.76 -6.27 25.70
C THR A 411 5.09 -7.47 24.83
N ASN A 412 6.15 -8.20 25.18
CA ASN A 412 6.47 -9.49 24.60
C ASN A 412 5.34 -10.52 24.86
N PRO A 413 5.33 -11.66 24.13
CA PRO A 413 4.33 -12.70 24.32
C PRO A 413 4.25 -13.29 25.73
N ASP A 414 5.36 -13.24 26.48
CA ASP A 414 5.44 -13.65 27.89
C ASP A 414 4.91 -12.57 28.87
N GLY A 415 4.46 -11.43 28.35
CA GLY A 415 3.96 -10.29 29.13
C GLY A 415 5.04 -9.37 29.69
N THR A 416 6.31 -9.61 29.37
CA THR A 416 7.45 -8.77 29.78
C THR A 416 7.69 -7.62 28.80
N GLY A 417 8.28 -6.54 29.27
CA GLY A 417 8.80 -5.47 28.42
C GLY A 417 9.89 -4.72 29.19
N PRO A 418 11.13 -4.63 28.70
CA PRO A 418 12.25 -4.03 29.44
C PRO A 418 11.92 -2.63 29.98
N VAL A 419 11.40 -1.75 29.11
CA VAL A 419 10.99 -0.39 29.49
C VAL A 419 9.92 -0.42 30.58
N LEU A 420 8.91 -1.28 30.41
CA LEU A 420 7.83 -1.39 31.37
C LEU A 420 8.38 -1.83 32.74
N SER A 421 9.16 -2.90 32.79
CA SER A 421 9.76 -3.46 34.01
C SER A 421 10.62 -2.45 34.77
N GLU A 422 11.36 -1.60 34.06
CA GLU A 422 12.20 -0.58 34.67
C GLU A 422 11.36 0.50 35.37
N VAL A 423 10.36 1.07 34.67
CA VAL A 423 9.44 2.06 35.25
C VAL A 423 8.67 1.46 36.44
N GLN A 424 8.28 0.19 36.29
CA GLN A 424 7.96 -0.80 37.33
C GLN A 424 8.61 -0.56 38.68
N THR A 425 9.91 -0.84 38.62
CA THR A 425 10.85 -0.92 39.71
C THR A 425 11.11 0.46 40.29
N LYS A 426 11.27 1.47 39.43
CA LYS A 426 11.51 2.87 39.84
C LYS A 426 10.31 3.50 40.58
N ARG A 427 9.08 3.21 40.14
CA ARG A 427 7.87 3.87 40.65
C ARG A 427 7.09 3.06 41.69
N GLY A 428 7.44 1.78 41.88
CA GLY A 428 6.70 0.88 42.77
C GLY A 428 5.24 0.69 42.35
N ALA A 429 4.94 0.84 41.05
CA ALA A 429 3.57 0.83 40.54
C ALA A 429 3.00 -0.60 40.52
N LYS A 430 1.76 -0.78 41.01
CA LYS A 430 1.07 -2.08 40.98
C LYS A 430 0.67 -2.46 39.55
N LEU A 431 1.00 -3.69 39.16
CA LEU A 431 0.78 -4.21 37.80
C LEU A 431 -0.69 -4.25 37.38
N SER A 432 -1.61 -4.35 38.35
CA SER A 432 -3.04 -4.58 38.12
C SER A 432 -3.75 -3.44 37.39
N THR A 433 -3.18 -2.25 37.37
CA THR A 433 -3.80 -1.05 36.77
C THR A 433 -3.42 -0.87 35.30
N ILE A 434 -2.45 -1.63 34.80
CA ILE A 434 -1.83 -1.37 33.50
C ILE A 434 -2.44 -2.29 32.43
N GLN A 435 -2.93 -1.69 31.35
CA GLN A 435 -3.41 -2.43 30.19
C GLN A 435 -2.22 -2.90 29.36
N ARG A 436 -2.05 -4.21 29.23
CA ARG A 436 -0.99 -4.84 28.43
C ARG A 436 -1.57 -5.55 27.22
N VAL A 437 -0.84 -5.54 26.12
CA VAL A 437 -1.21 -6.25 24.90
C VAL A 437 0.04 -6.83 24.24
N THR A 438 -0.08 -8.01 23.65
CA THR A 438 0.99 -8.56 22.81
C THR A 438 0.81 -8.06 21.37
N PRO A 439 1.86 -8.08 20.52
CA PRO A 439 1.76 -7.62 19.13
C PRO A 439 0.66 -8.35 18.35
N GLU A 440 0.47 -9.65 18.58
CA GLU A 440 -0.55 -10.45 17.88
C GLU A 440 -1.98 -10.05 18.27
N ARG A 441 -2.14 -9.42 19.44
CA ARG A 441 -3.43 -8.94 19.97
C ARG A 441 -3.63 -7.44 19.77
N ILE A 442 -2.69 -6.74 19.14
CA ILE A 442 -2.81 -5.28 18.96
C ILE A 442 -4.02 -4.92 18.11
N ARG A 443 -4.20 -5.56 16.94
CA ARG A 443 -5.31 -5.26 16.01
C ARG A 443 -6.69 -5.37 16.68
N PRO A 444 -7.06 -6.46 17.38
CA PRO A 444 -8.34 -6.52 18.07
C PRO A 444 -8.46 -5.50 19.20
N ALA A 445 -7.38 -5.23 19.94
CA ALA A 445 -7.40 -4.21 21.00
C ALA A 445 -7.65 -2.80 20.43
N ILE A 446 -6.98 -2.42 19.34
CA ILE A 446 -7.19 -1.12 18.68
C ILE A 446 -8.61 -0.99 18.11
N ARG A 447 -9.18 -2.07 17.56
CA ARG A 447 -10.59 -2.07 17.11
C ARG A 447 -11.54 -1.85 18.28
N GLN A 448 -11.26 -2.43 19.44
CA GLN A 448 -12.04 -2.21 20.65
C GLN A 448 -11.93 -0.75 21.12
N ILE A 449 -10.72 -0.17 21.13
CA ILE A 449 -10.50 1.25 21.44
C ILE A 449 -11.31 2.14 20.48
N LYS A 450 -11.19 1.91 19.17
CA LYS A 450 -11.95 2.64 18.14
C LYS A 450 -13.46 2.58 18.39
N ASN A 451 -14.00 1.40 18.68
CA ASN A 451 -15.42 1.24 18.96
C ASN A 451 -15.83 2.01 20.22
N ASN A 452 -15.02 1.94 21.28
CA ASN A 452 -15.25 2.69 22.51
C ASN A 452 -15.21 4.21 22.27
N LEU A 453 -14.27 4.70 21.48
CA LEU A 453 -14.18 6.12 21.10
C LEU A 453 -15.43 6.59 20.34
N PHE A 454 -15.97 5.77 19.43
CA PHE A 454 -17.19 6.12 18.72
C PHE A 454 -18.47 6.08 19.55
N LEU A 455 -18.50 5.29 20.63
CA LEU A 455 -19.65 5.17 21.52
C LEU A 455 -19.61 6.24 22.63
N ASN A 456 -18.45 6.37 23.27
CA ASN A 456 -18.30 7.15 24.50
C ASN A 456 -17.76 8.56 24.25
N GLY A 457 -17.26 8.84 23.05
CA GLY A 457 -16.49 10.05 22.78
C GLY A 457 -15.14 10.05 23.52
N PHE A 458 -14.31 11.06 23.22
CA PHE A 458 -13.14 11.43 24.01
C PHE A 458 -13.54 12.29 25.20
#